data_AF-X0T5J1-F1
#
_entry.id   AF-X0T5J1-F1
#
_cell.length_a   1.000
_cell.length_b   1.000
_cell.length_c   1.000
_cell.angle_alpha   90.00
_cell.angle_beta   90.00
_cell.angle_gamma   90.00
#
_symmetry.space_group_name_H-M   'P 1'
#
loop_
_entity.id
_entity.type
_entity.pdbx_description
1 polymer ?
#
loop_
_entity_poly.entity_id
_entity_poly.type
_entity_poly.pdbx_seq_one_letter_code
_entity_poly.pdbx_strand_id
1 'polypeptide(L)'
;ANPIGIELMKLVDTLTRSGYQLDIVSPEWLSKAYVGHGMLTLNGCHYNSVLLPYCNVIPASAWEVIRRASDADFTVIADLPSSPVIDPTGESLPPPERYEAFNLQEGAAKRIMHLIPPTFVLPPGSIGTVRRKGDRFEVHVIADRRGGKFSGSFTYLGETIEIPERTERFIDLLPTD
;
A
#
# COMPACT_ATOMS: atom_id res chain seq x y z
N ALA A 1 -2.36 0.16 -25.57
CA ALA A 1 -2.21 0.47 -24.12
C ALA A 1 -1.10 -0.40 -23.56
N ASN A 2 -0.29 0.11 -22.62
CA ASN A 2 0.80 -0.64 -21.99
C ASN A 2 0.21 -1.77 -21.11
N PRO A 3 0.47 -3.07 -21.39
CA PRO A 3 -0.09 -4.17 -20.62
C PRO A 3 0.25 -4.12 -19.12
N ILE A 4 1.48 -3.74 -18.77
CA ILE A 4 1.93 -3.62 -17.38
C ILE A 4 1.15 -2.51 -16.67
N GLY A 5 0.97 -1.37 -17.35
CA GLY A 5 0.18 -0.26 -16.81
C GLY A 5 -1.27 -0.66 -16.51
N ILE A 6 -1.87 -1.51 -17.36
CA ILE A 6 -3.22 -2.03 -17.12
C ILE A 6 -3.25 -2.92 -15.87
N GLU A 7 -2.31 -3.84 -15.72
CA GLU A 7 -2.28 -4.74 -14.55
C GLU A 7 -1.97 -3.98 -13.24
N LEU A 8 -1.09 -2.96 -13.28
CA LEU A 8 -0.87 -2.06 -12.15
C LEU A 8 -2.15 -1.33 -11.74
N MET A 9 -2.90 -0.78 -12.71
CA MET A 9 -4.15 -0.08 -12.41
C MET A 9 -5.22 -1.02 -11.84
N LYS A 10 -5.34 -2.24 -12.38
CA LYS A 10 -6.23 -3.26 -11.82
C LYS A 10 -5.85 -3.63 -10.39
N LEU A 11 -4.55 -3.75 -10.11
CA LEU A 11 -4.04 -4.06 -8.78
C LEU A 11 -4.40 -2.95 -7.79
N VAL A 12 -4.14 -1.70 -8.13
CA VAL A 12 -4.48 -0.53 -7.30
C VAL A 12 -6.00 -0.44 -7.08
N ASP A 13 -6.83 -0.57 -8.12
CA ASP A 13 -8.30 -0.54 -7.98
C ASP A 13 -8.79 -1.68 -7.08
N THR A 14 -8.27 -2.90 -7.26
CA THR A 14 -8.70 -4.06 -6.46
C THR A 14 -8.33 -3.90 -4.99
N LEU A 15 -7.10 -3.48 -4.70
CA LEU A 15 -6.64 -3.27 -3.33
C LEU A 15 -7.38 -2.11 -2.67
N THR A 16 -7.56 -0.97 -3.34
CA THR A 16 -8.29 0.17 -2.75
C THR A 16 -9.75 -0.18 -2.45
N ARG A 17 -10.45 -0.92 -3.33
CA ARG A 17 -11.80 -1.45 -3.06
C ARG A 17 -11.85 -2.48 -1.94
N SER A 18 -10.71 -3.09 -1.62
CA SER A 18 -10.57 -4.07 -0.53
C SER A 18 -10.10 -3.42 0.79
N GLY A 19 -10.11 -2.09 0.88
CA GLY A 19 -9.80 -1.34 2.10
C GLY A 19 -8.31 -0.97 2.28
N TYR A 20 -7.46 -1.23 1.29
CA TYR A 20 -6.05 -0.88 1.39
C TYR A 20 -5.87 0.60 1.09
N GLN A 21 -5.22 1.30 2.01
CA GLN A 21 -4.70 2.64 1.75
C GLN A 21 -3.33 2.51 1.10
N LEU A 22 -3.21 3.04 -0.12
CA LEU A 22 -2.02 2.93 -0.94
C LEU A 22 -1.49 4.31 -1.27
N ASP A 23 -0.17 4.47 -1.14
CA ASP A 23 0.56 5.59 -1.72
C ASP A 23 1.42 5.06 -2.87
N ILE A 24 1.32 5.70 -4.04
CA ILE A 24 2.18 5.42 -5.18
C ILE A 24 3.35 6.38 -5.11
N VAL A 25 4.55 5.85 -4.95
CA VAL A 25 5.78 6.64 -4.80
C VAL A 25 6.78 6.31 -5.90
N SER A 26 7.53 7.31 -6.33
CA SER A 26 8.63 7.09 -7.28
C SER A 26 9.82 6.42 -6.58
N PRO A 27 10.71 5.76 -7.34
CA PRO A 27 11.96 5.25 -6.78
C PRO A 27 12.81 6.33 -6.09
N GLU A 28 12.80 7.56 -6.63
CA GLU A 28 13.49 8.70 -6.01
C GLU A 28 12.92 9.04 -4.65
N TRP A 29 11.59 9.00 -4.49
CA TRP A 29 10.95 9.20 -3.19
C TRP A 29 11.26 8.05 -2.24
N LEU A 30 11.16 6.81 -2.71
CA LEU A 30 11.48 5.63 -1.90
C LEU A 30 12.92 5.70 -1.36
N SER A 31 13.87 6.20 -2.15
CA SER A 31 15.28 6.35 -1.72
C SER A 31 15.48 7.24 -0.48
N LYS A 32 14.50 8.10 -0.17
CA LYS A 32 14.49 8.99 1.00
C LYS A 32 13.83 8.37 2.23
N ALA A 33 13.30 7.15 2.11
CA ALA A 33 12.64 6.48 3.21
C ALA A 33 13.63 6.03 4.29
N TYR A 34 13.19 6.14 5.53
CA TYR A 34 13.86 5.56 6.69
C TYR A 34 13.20 4.21 7.02
N VAL A 35 14.02 3.19 7.21
CA VAL A 35 13.58 1.87 7.67
C VAL A 35 14.10 1.68 9.08
N GLY A 36 13.20 1.43 10.02
CA GLY A 36 13.56 1.16 11.40
C GLY A 36 12.34 0.80 12.25
N HIS A 37 12.57 0.08 13.35
CA HIS A 37 11.49 -0.36 14.26
C HIS A 37 10.36 -1.15 13.56
N GLY A 38 10.71 -1.97 12.55
CA GLY A 38 9.73 -2.77 11.78
C GLY A 38 8.83 -1.95 10.86
N MET A 39 9.16 -0.69 10.60
CA MET A 39 8.35 0.22 9.79
C MET A 39 9.17 0.96 8.75
N LEU A 40 8.52 1.36 7.66
CA LEU A 40 9.06 2.28 6.67
C LEU A 40 8.42 3.65 6.89
N THR A 41 9.25 4.69 7.04
CA THR A 41 8.80 6.07 7.20
C THR A 41 9.23 6.88 5.99
N LEU A 42 8.28 7.53 5.33
CA LEU A 42 8.51 8.36 4.15
C LEU A 42 7.62 9.59 4.21
N ASN A 43 8.20 10.79 4.10
CA ASN A 43 7.49 12.07 4.14
C ASN A 43 6.56 12.24 5.36
N GLY A 44 6.94 11.70 6.52
CA GLY A 44 6.13 11.74 7.75
C GLY A 44 4.98 10.72 7.78
N CYS A 45 4.81 9.93 6.73
CA CYS A 45 3.89 8.81 6.68
C CYS A 45 4.59 7.52 7.11
N HIS A 46 3.82 6.63 7.71
CA HIS A 46 4.26 5.36 8.23
C HIS A 46 3.60 4.22 7.45
N TYR A 47 4.42 3.30 6.95
CA TYR A 47 3.99 2.15 6.15
C TYR A 47 4.37 0.87 6.88
N ASN A 48 3.53 -0.16 6.72
CA ASN A 48 3.73 -1.51 7.27
C ASN A 48 4.25 -2.51 6.22
N SER A 49 4.26 -2.10 4.96
CA SER A 49 4.68 -2.91 3.83
C SER A 49 5.08 -2.03 2.64
N VAL A 50 5.85 -2.61 1.72
CA VAL A 50 6.15 -2.02 0.41
C VAL A 50 5.85 -3.03 -0.67
N LEU A 51 5.19 -2.56 -1.72
CA LEU A 51 4.89 -3.34 -2.91
C LEU A 51 5.78 -2.88 -4.06
N LEU A 52 6.46 -3.84 -4.68
CA LEU A 52 7.44 -3.61 -5.75
C LEU A 52 7.00 -4.37 -7.01
N PRO A 53 6.04 -3.81 -7.78
CA PRO A 53 5.56 -4.47 -8.98
C PRO A 53 6.51 -4.23 -10.16
N TYR A 54 6.78 -5.27 -10.95
CA TYR A 54 7.52 -5.18 -12.20
C TYR A 54 8.93 -4.54 -12.06
N CYS A 55 9.72 -5.01 -11.09
CA CYS A 55 11.00 -4.41 -10.74
C CYS A 55 12.19 -5.02 -11.51
N ASN A 56 12.15 -4.94 -12.85
CA ASN A 56 13.22 -5.43 -13.72
C ASN A 56 14.49 -4.57 -13.67
N VAL A 57 14.32 -3.25 -13.59
CA VAL A 57 15.40 -2.27 -13.46
C VAL A 57 15.09 -1.39 -12.25
N ILE A 58 16.04 -1.28 -11.34
CA ILE A 58 15.84 -0.61 -10.04
C ILE A 58 16.99 0.38 -9.82
N PRO A 59 16.72 1.65 -9.49
CA PRO A 59 17.76 2.58 -9.10
C PRO A 59 18.51 2.09 -7.85
N ALA A 60 19.83 2.20 -7.84
CA ALA A 60 20.70 1.74 -6.74
C ALA A 60 20.28 2.32 -5.38
N SER A 61 19.85 3.58 -5.38
CA SER A 61 19.37 4.24 -4.16
C SER A 61 18.07 3.63 -3.63
N ALA A 62 17.15 3.22 -4.50
CA ALA A 62 15.93 2.51 -4.11
C ALA A 62 16.23 1.07 -3.69
N TRP A 63 17.14 0.39 -4.40
CA TRP A 63 17.59 -0.97 -4.08
C TRP A 63 18.14 -1.07 -2.65
N GLU A 64 18.96 -0.11 -2.23
CA GLU A 64 19.50 -0.10 -0.87
C GLU A 64 18.40 0.06 0.20
N VAL A 65 17.32 0.80 -0.10
CA VAL A 65 16.15 0.86 0.81
C VAL A 65 15.44 -0.49 0.89
N ILE A 66 15.23 -1.15 -0.26
CA ILE A 66 14.57 -2.46 -0.33
C ILE A 66 15.37 -3.50 0.47
N ARG A 67 16.71 -3.50 0.31
CA ARG A 67 17.61 -4.38 1.05
C ARG A 67 17.55 -4.12 2.55
N ARG A 68 17.63 -2.86 2.98
CA ARG A 68 17.51 -2.50 4.41
C ARG A 68 16.13 -2.85 4.99
N ALA A 69 15.06 -2.70 4.20
CA ALA A 69 13.72 -3.12 4.57
C ALA A 69 13.67 -4.63 4.82
N SER A 70 14.20 -5.42 3.88
CA SER A 70 14.34 -6.88 4.00
C SER A 70 15.11 -7.27 5.27
N ASP A 71 16.26 -6.64 5.54
CA ASP A 71 17.12 -6.91 6.70
C ASP A 71 16.45 -6.53 8.04
N ALA A 72 15.53 -5.57 8.02
CA ALA A 72 14.85 -5.05 9.21
C ALA A 72 13.50 -5.74 9.51
N ASP A 73 13.27 -6.92 8.92
CA ASP A 73 12.02 -7.68 9.02
C ASP A 73 10.77 -6.87 8.59
N PHE A 74 10.95 -5.90 7.70
CA PHE A 74 9.84 -5.18 7.09
C PHE A 74 9.21 -6.00 5.96
N THR A 75 7.89 -5.93 5.83
CA THR A 75 7.16 -6.66 4.78
C THR A 75 7.44 -6.10 3.39
N VAL A 76 8.37 -6.72 2.67
CA VAL A 76 8.66 -6.45 1.26
C VAL A 76 7.93 -7.46 0.39
N ILE A 77 7.02 -6.99 -0.47
CA ILE A 77 6.31 -7.82 -1.44
C ILE A 77 6.72 -7.41 -2.84
N ALA A 78 7.27 -8.33 -3.64
CA ALA A 78 7.93 -7.97 -4.88
C ALA A 78 7.68 -8.94 -6.03
N ASP A 79 7.49 -8.36 -7.22
CA ASP A 79 7.56 -9.04 -8.51
C ASP A 79 8.94 -8.71 -9.11
N LEU A 80 9.91 -9.51 -8.68
CA LEU A 80 11.32 -9.39 -9.04
C LEU A 80 11.73 -10.56 -9.94
N PRO A 81 12.51 -10.31 -11.01
CA PRO A 81 13.23 -11.39 -11.66
C PRO A 81 14.26 -11.99 -10.69
N SER A 82 14.80 -13.16 -11.02
CA SER A 82 15.88 -13.78 -10.23
C SER A 82 17.19 -12.99 -10.24
N SER A 83 17.30 -11.95 -11.07
CA SER A 83 18.45 -11.05 -11.16
C SER A 83 18.03 -9.67 -11.68
N PRO A 84 17.44 -8.81 -10.83
CA PRO A 84 17.13 -7.42 -11.19
C PRO A 84 18.39 -6.65 -11.57
N VAL A 85 18.25 -5.74 -12.54
CA VAL A 85 19.33 -4.85 -12.99
C VAL A 85 19.33 -3.58 -12.15
N ILE A 86 20.49 -3.17 -11.67
CA ILE A 86 20.66 -2.01 -10.79
C ILE A 86 21.19 -0.81 -11.58
N ASP A 87 20.39 0.24 -11.67
CA ASP A 87 20.73 1.50 -12.36
C ASP A 87 21.46 2.48 -11.43
N PRO A 88 22.49 3.22 -11.87
CA PRO A 88 23.07 3.25 -13.22
C PRO A 88 24.20 2.24 -13.43
N THR A 89 24.49 1.39 -12.44
CA THR A 89 25.64 0.47 -12.49
C THR A 89 25.54 -0.57 -13.60
N GLY A 90 24.32 -0.94 -14.01
CA GLY A 90 24.05 -2.03 -14.94
C GLY A 90 24.30 -3.42 -14.35
N GLU A 91 24.65 -3.51 -13.06
CA GLU A 91 24.92 -4.77 -12.38
C GLU A 91 23.62 -5.55 -12.17
N SER A 92 23.66 -6.86 -12.40
CA SER A 92 22.59 -7.78 -12.02
C SER A 92 22.86 -8.33 -10.63
N LEU A 93 22.00 -8.01 -9.66
CA LEU A 93 22.12 -8.50 -8.28
C LEU A 93 21.07 -9.57 -7.99
N PRO A 94 21.34 -10.51 -7.06
CA PRO A 94 20.29 -11.42 -6.58
C PRO A 94 19.19 -10.65 -5.83
N PRO A 95 17.96 -11.19 -5.74
CA PRO A 95 16.90 -10.66 -4.89
C PRO A 95 17.34 -10.49 -3.43
N PRO A 96 16.67 -9.63 -2.64
CA PRO A 96 16.90 -9.53 -1.19
C PRO A 96 16.68 -10.89 -0.51
N GLU A 97 17.35 -11.12 0.62
CA GLU A 97 17.27 -12.41 1.33
C GLU A 97 15.83 -12.74 1.80
N ARG A 98 15.07 -11.72 2.21
CA ARG A 98 13.70 -11.87 2.72
C ARG A 98 12.74 -10.99 1.94
N TYR A 99 11.88 -11.61 1.16
CA TYR A 99 10.75 -10.93 0.53
C TYR A 99 9.66 -11.94 0.21
N GLU A 100 8.45 -11.44 0.04
CA GLU A 100 7.32 -12.22 -0.44
C GLU A 100 7.18 -12.02 -1.96
N ALA A 101 7.30 -13.12 -2.70
CA ALA A 101 7.13 -13.07 -4.15
C ALA A 101 5.66 -12.98 -4.56
N PHE A 102 5.40 -12.22 -5.61
CA PHE A 102 4.15 -12.31 -6.38
C PHE A 102 4.44 -12.12 -7.87
N ASN A 103 3.47 -12.47 -8.71
CA ASN A 103 3.51 -12.21 -10.14
C ASN A 103 2.40 -11.21 -10.47
N LEU A 104 2.75 -10.04 -11.02
CA LEU A 104 1.79 -8.99 -11.35
C LEU A 104 0.70 -9.49 -12.31
N GLN A 105 1.03 -10.41 -13.21
CA GLN A 105 0.13 -10.93 -14.23
C GLN A 105 -0.73 -12.12 -13.76
N GLU A 106 -0.43 -12.69 -12.59
CA GLU A 106 -1.08 -13.91 -12.09
C GLU A 106 -1.71 -13.69 -10.70
N GLY A 107 -2.79 -12.90 -10.66
CA GLY A 107 -3.62 -12.79 -9.45
C GLY A 107 -2.94 -12.07 -8.28
N ALA A 108 -2.08 -11.08 -8.56
CA ALA A 108 -1.32 -10.30 -7.58
C ALA A 108 -2.15 -9.84 -6.37
N ALA A 109 -3.34 -9.28 -6.60
CA ALA A 109 -4.20 -8.76 -5.54
C ALA A 109 -4.55 -9.83 -4.50
N LYS A 110 -4.91 -11.05 -4.94
CA LYS A 110 -5.27 -12.14 -4.03
C LYS A 110 -4.08 -12.56 -3.16
N ARG A 111 -2.87 -12.61 -3.74
CA ARG A 111 -1.63 -12.91 -2.99
C ARG A 111 -1.35 -11.82 -1.96
N ILE A 112 -1.40 -10.55 -2.35
CA ILE A 112 -1.14 -9.41 -1.47
C ILE A 112 -2.13 -9.39 -0.31
N MET A 113 -3.43 -9.60 -0.59
CA MET A 113 -4.46 -9.62 0.44
C MET A 113 -4.34 -10.78 1.44
N HIS A 114 -3.63 -11.85 1.07
CA HIS A 114 -3.32 -12.94 1.98
C HIS A 114 -2.13 -12.62 2.89
N LEU A 115 -1.18 -11.81 2.39
CA LEU A 115 0.06 -11.49 3.09
C LEU A 115 -0.09 -10.32 4.06
N ILE A 116 -0.87 -9.31 3.68
CA ILE A 116 -1.08 -8.11 4.48
C ILE A 116 -2.56 -7.97 4.73
N PRO A 117 -3.08 -8.08 5.95
CA PRO A 117 -4.47 -7.76 6.23
C PRO A 117 -4.71 -6.24 6.08
N PRO A 118 -5.91 -5.82 5.63
CA PRO A 118 -6.24 -4.40 5.57
C PRO A 118 -6.31 -3.83 6.99
N THR A 119 -5.67 -2.68 7.20
CA THR A 119 -5.73 -1.93 8.48
C THR A 119 -6.98 -1.06 8.58
N PHE A 120 -7.72 -0.94 7.47
CA PHE A 120 -8.91 -0.14 7.30
C PHE A 120 -9.90 -0.93 6.46
N VAL A 121 -11.07 -1.26 7.01
CA VAL A 121 -12.11 -2.00 6.26
C VAL A 121 -13.35 -1.15 6.20
N LEU A 122 -13.70 -0.72 5.00
CA LEU A 122 -14.89 0.08 4.73
C LEU A 122 -16.14 -0.79 4.55
N PRO A 123 -17.34 -0.24 4.83
CA PRO A 123 -18.58 -0.95 4.53
C PRO A 123 -18.72 -1.21 3.01
N PRO A 124 -19.35 -2.33 2.61
CA PRO A 124 -19.58 -2.64 1.21
C PRO A 124 -20.25 -1.49 0.45
N GLY A 125 -19.82 -1.24 -0.79
CA GLY A 125 -20.36 -0.15 -1.62
C GLY A 125 -19.81 1.24 -1.27
N SER A 126 -18.70 1.31 -0.53
CA SER A 126 -18.03 2.57 -0.23
C SER A 126 -16.54 2.53 -0.60
N ILE A 127 -15.98 3.72 -0.82
CA ILE A 127 -14.55 3.97 -0.99
C ILE A 127 -14.17 5.13 -0.07
N GLY A 128 -12.92 5.17 0.37
CA GLY A 128 -12.53 6.12 1.38
C GLY A 128 -11.05 6.11 1.69
N THR A 129 -10.64 7.09 2.49
CA THR A 129 -9.26 7.29 2.92
C THR A 129 -9.22 7.65 4.39
N VAL A 130 -8.11 7.31 5.03
CA VAL A 130 -7.79 7.78 6.39
C VAL A 130 -6.58 8.68 6.29
N ARG A 131 -6.59 9.81 6.98
CA ARG A 131 -5.40 10.66 7.11
C ARG A 131 -5.18 11.02 8.57
N ARG A 132 -3.92 11.04 9.00
CA ARG A 132 -3.55 11.63 10.28
C ARG A 132 -3.55 13.16 10.15
N LYS A 133 -4.15 13.85 11.11
CA LYS A 133 -4.22 15.31 11.20
C LYS A 133 -3.95 15.73 12.64
N GLY A 134 -2.68 15.97 12.93
CA GLY A 134 -2.22 16.24 14.29
C GLY A 134 -2.41 15.02 15.20
N ASP A 135 -3.18 15.23 16.26
CA ASP A 135 -3.57 14.24 17.26
C ASP A 135 -4.82 13.45 16.88
N ARG A 136 -5.31 13.52 15.64
CA ARG A 136 -6.54 12.83 15.23
C ARG A 136 -6.41 12.12 13.90
N PHE A 137 -7.32 11.19 13.63
CA PHE A 137 -7.54 10.68 12.28
C PHE A 137 -8.77 11.31 11.65
N GLU A 138 -8.68 11.64 10.37
CA GLU A 138 -9.79 12.12 9.56
C GLU A 138 -10.11 11.05 8.52
N VAL A 139 -11.34 10.55 8.54
CA VAL A 139 -11.80 9.49 7.65
C VAL A 139 -12.81 10.07 6.66
N HIS A 140 -12.52 9.88 5.38
CA HIS A 140 -13.37 10.30 4.26
C HIS A 140 -14.00 9.06 3.67
N VAL A 141 -15.32 8.99 3.63
CA VAL A 141 -16.03 7.86 3.03
C VAL A 141 -17.13 8.37 2.10
N ILE A 142 -17.16 7.84 0.89
CA ILE A 142 -18.16 8.12 -0.12
C ILE A 142 -18.69 6.81 -0.72
N ALA A 143 -19.85 6.87 -1.36
CA ALA A 143 -20.36 5.73 -2.12
C ALA A 143 -19.42 5.41 -3.30
N ASP A 144 -19.23 4.12 -3.60
CA ASP A 144 -18.37 3.64 -4.69
C ASP A 144 -18.94 3.93 -6.09
N ARG A 145 -20.19 4.40 -6.16
CA ARG A 145 -20.94 4.73 -7.37
C ARG A 145 -21.68 6.05 -7.20
N ARG A 146 -21.80 6.80 -8.29
CA ARG A 146 -22.53 8.07 -8.33
C ARG A 146 -24.01 7.85 -7.97
N GLY A 147 -24.48 8.58 -6.96
CA GLY A 147 -25.85 8.44 -6.44
C GLY A 147 -26.08 7.18 -5.59
N GLY A 148 -25.03 6.39 -5.35
CA GLY A 148 -25.06 5.27 -4.42
C GLY A 148 -25.21 5.74 -2.97
N LYS A 149 -25.66 4.82 -2.13
CA LYS A 149 -25.67 4.99 -0.67
C LYS A 149 -24.84 3.89 -0.05
N PHE A 150 -24.28 4.18 1.11
CA PHE A 150 -23.59 3.18 1.93
C PHE A 150 -24.05 3.32 3.38
N SER A 151 -24.00 2.20 4.10
CA SER A 151 -24.22 2.11 5.55
C SER A 151 -23.49 0.90 6.08
N GLY A 152 -23.27 0.87 7.40
CA GLY A 152 -22.57 -0.22 8.08
C GLY A 152 -21.48 0.33 8.97
N SER A 153 -20.53 -0.51 9.33
CA SER A 153 -19.40 -0.10 10.14
C SER A 153 -18.11 -0.10 9.33
N PHE A 154 -17.12 0.64 9.82
CA PHE A 154 -15.75 0.44 9.38
C PHE A 154 -14.87 0.15 10.58
N THR A 155 -13.78 -0.58 10.36
CA THR A 155 -12.80 -0.89 11.40
C THR A 155 -11.48 -0.23 11.06
N TYR A 156 -10.88 0.47 12.04
CA TYR A 156 -9.56 1.07 11.94
C TYR A 156 -8.78 0.81 13.23
N LEU A 157 -7.58 0.23 13.12
CA LEU A 157 -6.74 -0.12 14.27
C LEU A 157 -7.47 -0.94 15.37
N GLY A 158 -8.44 -1.76 14.97
CA GLY A 158 -9.24 -2.58 15.88
C GLY A 158 -10.46 -1.88 16.48
N GLU A 159 -10.64 -0.59 16.23
CA GLU A 159 -11.84 0.15 16.64
C GLU A 159 -12.89 0.13 15.54
N THR A 160 -14.14 -0.18 15.91
CA THR A 160 -15.28 -0.25 15.00
C THR A 160 -16.16 0.99 15.15
N ILE A 161 -16.50 1.63 14.03
CA ILE A 161 -17.24 2.88 13.99
C ILE A 161 -18.44 2.74 13.07
N GLU A 162 -19.62 3.03 13.59
CA GLU A 162 -20.90 2.91 12.88
C GLU A 162 -21.20 4.11 11.98
N ILE A 163 -21.65 3.81 10.76
CA ILE A 163 -22.04 4.77 9.75
C ILE A 163 -23.52 4.55 9.39
N PRO A 164 -24.42 5.51 9.71
CA PRO A 164 -25.80 5.45 9.25
C PRO A 164 -25.86 5.60 7.72
N GLU A 165 -26.99 5.28 7.10
CA GLU A 165 -27.16 5.42 5.64
C GLU A 165 -26.90 6.86 5.17
N ARG A 166 -25.93 7.02 4.25
CA ARG A 166 -25.49 8.32 3.70
C ARG A 166 -25.03 8.19 2.24
N THR A 167 -24.93 9.34 1.57
CA THR A 167 -24.32 9.50 0.25
C THR A 167 -22.86 9.98 0.32
N GLU A 168 -22.53 10.84 1.30
CA GLU A 168 -21.17 11.34 1.58
C GLU A 168 -21.03 11.61 3.09
N ARG A 169 -19.85 11.36 3.66
CA ARG A 169 -19.57 11.71 5.07
C ARG A 169 -18.09 12.04 5.31
N PHE A 170 -17.85 13.15 6.01
CA PHE A 170 -16.61 13.43 6.73
C PHE A 170 -16.76 12.93 8.16
N ILE A 171 -15.80 12.17 8.66
CA ILE A 171 -15.78 11.74 10.05
C ILE A 171 -14.41 12.07 10.67
N ASP A 172 -14.39 13.03 11.59
CA ASP A 172 -13.25 13.26 12.47
C ASP A 172 -13.28 12.19 13.56
N LEU A 173 -12.30 11.29 13.56
CA LEU A 173 -12.31 10.13 14.43
C LEU A 173 -11.03 10.08 15.25
N LEU A 174 -11.28 10.44 16.51
CA LEU A 174 -10.60 10.03 17.72
C LEU A 174 -9.19 10.61 17.95
N PRO A 175 -8.85 10.93 19.22
CA PRO A 175 -7.49 11.27 19.60
C PRO A 175 -6.54 10.10 19.33
N THR A 176 -5.31 10.38 18.91
CA THR A 176 -4.20 9.44 19.02
C THR A 176 -3.74 9.44 20.48
N ASP A 177 -4.00 8.35 21.20
CA ASP A 177 -3.27 8.08 22.45
C ASP A 177 -1.75 8.02 22.20
#